data_AF-A0A6I5KWX9-F1
#
_entry.id   AF-A0A6I5KWX9-F1
#
_cell.length_a   1.000
_cell.length_b   1.000
_cell.length_c   1.000
_cell.angle_alpha   90.00
_cell.angle_beta   90.00
_cell.angle_gamma   90.00
#
_symmetry.space_group_name_H-M   'P 1'
#
loop_
_entity.id
_entity.type
_entity.pdbx_description
1 polymer ?
#
loop_
_entity_poly.entity_id
_entity_poly.type
_entity_poly.pdbx_seq_one_letter_code
_entity_poly.pdbx_strand_id
1 'polypeptide(L)'
;METQTKQRATSKRNADQSSKAERPTPQKERNSVPQIQMLEIGLVSPDPTQPRKTLDEQSLNHLAQSIAEHGVLQPITVRKSDDGYIIIMGERRFRASKLAGLPTIPAMIREYAGSEILEVQIIENLQRKDVEPTEEAEAIQFLLDRYEPVEIAKRLGRSENFIRQRIKLAGLIEGFKAFVRNGEMTLSLGVAVALFEPGEQQMLLESLEGKFQEHRIKRMIESRTFDLTKASFDVTDKTLLPKAGACVACPFNAANQGNLFGEGKMVCTRTSCFENKKTKTFLQLLKRVKKEGLKLVPNINKYWVDEERNQWVMAQMEKEGLEVHLTNEFEILKEPVEPTMKSIKEEHRHYEYTEEELAEFLDEALESFTEEKEAWDKAVENGFEKGILLETDTYLTQSIFVKVREETNNGSSGAKSLEKRKMAECSPEEQIIKIHTRELRKKQIENNHQFKEVVDMIRETDYINRDKPLTTDEMVAISISLFENNIGYYSQREHFEGFIGEDSKLSREELVARFKQNFKKETFYKLIRFLLTRQVHLGESNHTNDLTNQSFYVAMLSFYKKKISAIEETYAESRQKREARIKERIIVLERQAKAIED
;
A
#
# COMPACT_ATOMS: atom_id res chain seq x y z
N MET A 1 -23.49 9.17 41.84
CA MET A 1 -24.78 9.32 41.14
C MET A 1 -24.82 8.24 40.07
N GLU A 2 -25.73 7.30 40.25
CA GLU A 2 -25.64 5.91 39.80
C GLU A 2 -25.80 5.72 38.28
N THR A 3 -24.93 4.92 37.69
CA THR A 3 -25.07 4.34 36.34
C THR A 3 -25.62 2.91 36.47
N GLN A 4 -26.88 2.70 36.09
CA GLN A 4 -27.48 1.36 36.06
C GLN A 4 -27.00 0.58 34.84
N THR A 5 -26.14 -0.41 35.09
CA THR A 5 -25.75 -1.47 34.17
C THR A 5 -26.73 -2.64 34.32
N LYS A 6 -27.54 -2.96 33.31
CA LYS A 6 -28.33 -4.20 33.29
C LYS A 6 -27.48 -5.35 32.78
N GLN A 7 -27.04 -6.19 33.72
CA GLN A 7 -26.40 -7.48 33.51
C GLN A 7 -27.39 -8.47 32.84
N ARG A 8 -26.97 -9.13 31.76
CA ARG A 8 -27.65 -10.31 31.22
C ARG A 8 -26.99 -11.56 31.79
N ALA A 9 -27.77 -12.31 32.55
CA ALA A 9 -27.37 -13.53 33.25
C ALA A 9 -26.96 -14.65 32.29
N THR A 10 -25.86 -15.31 32.65
CA THR A 10 -25.32 -16.52 32.06
C THR A 10 -26.12 -17.74 32.53
N SER A 11 -26.91 -18.34 31.64
CA SER A 11 -27.46 -19.69 31.86
C SER A 11 -26.51 -20.72 31.25
N LYS A 12 -25.87 -21.52 32.12
CA LYS A 12 -25.24 -22.80 31.78
C LYS A 12 -26.25 -23.67 31.02
N ARG A 13 -25.85 -24.24 29.88
CA ARG A 13 -26.56 -25.38 29.27
C ARG A 13 -25.63 -26.59 29.31
N ASN A 14 -26.08 -27.58 30.08
CA ASN A 14 -25.51 -28.91 30.13
C ASN A 14 -25.55 -29.54 28.73
N ALA A 15 -24.48 -30.26 28.42
CA ALA A 15 -24.45 -31.25 27.36
C ALA A 15 -25.43 -32.36 27.75
N ASP A 16 -26.49 -32.51 26.95
CA ASP A 16 -27.30 -33.71 26.96
C ASP A 16 -27.47 -34.17 25.51
N GLN A 17 -27.05 -35.41 25.28
CA GLN A 17 -27.12 -36.10 24.01
C GLN A 17 -28.57 -36.44 23.73
N SER A 18 -29.26 -35.61 22.93
CA SER A 18 -30.56 -35.96 22.35
C SER A 18 -30.40 -36.29 20.87
N SER A 19 -30.60 -37.56 20.57
CA SER A 19 -30.81 -38.17 19.25
C SER A 19 -31.41 -37.21 18.20
N LYS A 20 -30.75 -37.12 17.03
CA LYS A 20 -31.33 -36.59 15.80
C LYS A 20 -32.63 -37.34 15.50
N ALA A 21 -33.76 -36.75 15.86
CA ALA A 21 -35.03 -37.12 15.27
C ALA A 21 -35.06 -36.55 13.85
N GLU A 22 -34.99 -37.43 12.85
CA GLU A 22 -35.36 -37.10 11.48
C GLU A 22 -36.77 -36.50 11.49
N ARG A 23 -36.86 -35.21 11.14
CA ARG A 23 -38.15 -34.62 10.80
C ARG A 23 -38.58 -35.22 9.47
N PRO A 24 -39.82 -35.74 9.35
CA PRO A 24 -40.29 -36.25 8.08
C PRO A 24 -40.32 -35.09 7.09
N THR A 25 -39.53 -35.22 6.03
CA THR A 25 -39.61 -34.40 4.83
C THR A 25 -41.04 -34.50 4.31
N PRO A 26 -41.80 -33.40 4.17
CA PRO A 26 -43.04 -33.47 3.42
C PRO A 26 -42.66 -33.81 1.99
N GLN A 27 -43.08 -34.98 1.50
CA GLN A 27 -43.06 -35.30 0.08
C GLN A 27 -43.90 -34.22 -0.62
N LYS A 28 -43.24 -33.19 -1.17
CA LYS A 28 -43.85 -32.24 -2.10
C LYS A 28 -44.36 -33.05 -3.27
N GLU A 29 -45.68 -33.11 -3.43
CA GLU A 29 -46.34 -33.52 -4.66
C GLU A 29 -45.72 -32.74 -5.83
N ARG A 30 -44.88 -33.42 -6.61
CA ARG A 30 -44.45 -32.93 -7.92
C ARG A 30 -45.48 -33.41 -8.92
N ASN A 31 -46.25 -32.48 -9.47
CA ASN A 31 -46.66 -32.38 -10.88
C ASN A 31 -48.08 -31.80 -11.03
N SER A 32 -48.26 -30.52 -10.74
CA SER A 32 -49.13 -29.69 -11.58
C SER A 32 -48.22 -28.80 -12.42
N VAL A 33 -48.21 -28.98 -13.74
CA VAL A 33 -47.58 -28.01 -14.64
C VAL A 33 -48.20 -26.65 -14.32
N PRO A 34 -47.43 -25.61 -13.97
CA PRO A 34 -48.01 -24.30 -13.68
C PRO A 34 -48.76 -23.82 -14.92
N GLN A 35 -50.09 -23.82 -14.85
CA GLN A 35 -50.93 -23.34 -15.94
C GLN A 35 -50.79 -21.82 -16.05
N ILE A 36 -50.55 -21.36 -17.28
CA ILE A 36 -50.55 -19.94 -17.60
C ILE A 36 -52.02 -19.50 -17.71
N GLN A 37 -52.40 -18.47 -16.96
CA GLN A 37 -53.73 -17.89 -16.96
C GLN A 37 -53.65 -16.40 -17.32
N MET A 38 -54.63 -15.88 -18.06
CA MET A 38 -54.76 -14.45 -18.29
C MET A 38 -55.46 -13.83 -17.08
N LEU A 39 -54.76 -12.95 -16.35
CA LEU A 39 -55.30 -12.25 -15.19
C LEU A 39 -55.64 -10.80 -15.55
N GLU A 40 -56.72 -10.27 -15.00
CA GLU A 40 -57.03 -8.84 -15.08
C GLU A 40 -55.93 -8.04 -14.38
N ILE A 41 -55.36 -7.05 -15.08
CA ILE A 41 -54.25 -6.25 -14.53
C ILE A 41 -54.67 -5.53 -13.24
N GLY A 42 -55.94 -5.14 -13.11
CA GLY A 42 -56.48 -4.49 -11.91
C GLY A 42 -56.47 -5.35 -10.64
N LEU A 43 -56.43 -6.68 -10.78
CA LEU A 43 -56.37 -7.63 -9.67
C LEU A 43 -54.93 -8.02 -9.30
N VAL A 44 -53.93 -7.50 -10.02
CA VAL A 44 -52.50 -7.80 -9.80
C VAL A 44 -51.83 -6.60 -9.17
N SER A 45 -51.13 -6.82 -8.05
CA SER A 45 -50.43 -5.79 -7.29
C SER A 45 -48.93 -6.13 -7.13
N PRO A 46 -48.04 -5.12 -7.15
CA PRO A 46 -46.63 -5.34 -6.85
C PRO A 46 -46.43 -5.66 -5.37
N ASP A 47 -45.40 -6.45 -5.07
CA ASP A 47 -44.99 -6.69 -3.69
C ASP A 47 -44.18 -5.47 -3.17
N PRO A 48 -44.57 -4.83 -2.06
CA PRO A 48 -43.81 -3.70 -1.50
C PRO A 48 -42.40 -4.07 -1.05
N THR A 49 -42.10 -5.36 -0.91
CA THR A 49 -40.79 -5.86 -0.48
C THR A 49 -39.86 -6.25 -1.63
N GLN A 50 -40.20 -5.91 -2.88
CA GLN A 50 -39.37 -6.20 -4.05
C GLN A 50 -37.94 -5.64 -3.87
N PRO A 51 -36.89 -6.47 -4.09
CA PRO A 51 -35.51 -6.08 -3.84
C PRO A 51 -35.00 -5.04 -4.85
N ARG A 52 -35.61 -4.96 -6.03
CA ARG A 52 -35.25 -3.97 -7.05
C ARG A 52 -35.86 -2.61 -6.73
N LYS A 53 -35.01 -1.62 -6.42
CA LYS A 53 -35.44 -0.25 -6.13
C LYS A 53 -35.35 0.68 -7.33
N THR A 54 -34.45 0.40 -8.27
CA THR A 54 -34.17 1.25 -9.42
C THR A 54 -34.82 0.72 -10.70
N LEU A 55 -35.66 1.54 -11.33
CA LEU A 55 -36.29 1.23 -12.62
C LEU A 55 -35.96 2.35 -13.58
N ASP A 56 -35.26 2.01 -14.66
CA ASP A 56 -34.98 2.94 -15.74
C ASP A 56 -36.25 3.17 -16.58
N GLU A 57 -36.71 4.41 -16.64
CA GLU A 57 -37.96 4.80 -17.31
C GLU A 57 -37.86 4.60 -18.83
N GLN A 58 -36.68 4.81 -19.43
CA GLN A 58 -36.51 4.66 -20.88
C GLN A 58 -36.67 3.20 -21.31
N SER A 59 -35.97 2.27 -20.64
CA SER A 59 -36.10 0.84 -20.92
C SER A 59 -37.47 0.28 -20.54
N LEU A 60 -38.20 0.91 -19.62
CA LEU A 60 -39.59 0.56 -19.33
C LEU A 60 -40.54 0.98 -20.47
N ASN A 61 -40.37 2.18 -21.02
CA ASN A 61 -41.16 2.67 -22.15
C ASN A 61 -40.91 1.84 -23.43
N HIS A 62 -39.66 1.49 -23.72
CA HIS A 62 -39.34 0.59 -24.84
C HIS A 62 -40.00 -0.79 -24.67
N LEU A 63 -39.99 -1.34 -23.45
CA LEU A 63 -40.68 -2.60 -23.16
C LEU A 63 -42.20 -2.46 -23.31
N ALA A 64 -42.78 -1.33 -22.91
CA ALA A 64 -44.20 -1.05 -23.08
C ALA A 64 -44.60 -0.99 -24.56
N GLN A 65 -43.79 -0.33 -25.41
CA GLN A 65 -44.02 -0.31 -26.86
C GLN A 65 -43.95 -1.71 -27.46
N SER A 66 -42.93 -2.50 -27.12
CA SER A 66 -42.81 -3.88 -27.57
C SER A 66 -43.98 -4.76 -27.11
N ILE A 67 -44.45 -4.58 -25.87
CA ILE A 67 -45.62 -5.29 -25.33
C ILE A 67 -46.91 -4.86 -26.03
N ALA A 68 -47.04 -3.60 -26.45
CA ALA A 68 -48.19 -3.15 -27.23
C ALA A 68 -48.24 -3.82 -28.61
N GLU A 69 -47.08 -4.05 -29.23
CA GLU A 69 -46.97 -4.65 -30.57
C GLU A 69 -47.04 -6.19 -30.56
N HIS A 70 -46.43 -6.85 -29.58
CA HIS A 70 -46.23 -8.30 -29.57
C HIS A 70 -46.90 -9.01 -28.39
N GLY A 71 -47.51 -8.26 -27.47
CA GLY A 71 -48.01 -8.79 -26.21
C GLY A 71 -46.90 -9.22 -25.26
N VAL A 72 -47.30 -9.80 -24.13
CA VAL A 72 -46.36 -10.27 -23.11
C VAL A 72 -45.88 -11.68 -23.46
N LEU A 73 -44.68 -11.78 -24.04
CA LEU A 73 -44.11 -13.05 -24.51
C LEU A 73 -43.81 -14.06 -23.40
N GLN A 74 -43.44 -13.57 -22.21
CA GLN A 74 -43.15 -14.42 -21.05
C GLN A 74 -44.12 -14.08 -19.91
N PRO A 75 -44.84 -15.07 -19.32
CA PRO A 75 -45.80 -14.81 -18.26
C PRO A 75 -45.12 -14.32 -16.97
N ILE A 76 -45.80 -13.47 -16.21
CA ILE A 76 -45.38 -13.08 -14.86
C ILE A 76 -45.63 -14.22 -13.86
N THR A 77 -44.97 -14.23 -12.71
CA THR A 77 -45.29 -15.19 -11.63
C THR A 77 -45.95 -14.45 -10.48
N VAL A 78 -47.10 -14.95 -10.03
CA VAL A 78 -47.89 -14.35 -8.95
C VAL A 78 -48.27 -15.38 -7.89
N ARG A 79 -48.55 -14.91 -6.68
CA ARG A 79 -49.27 -15.68 -5.65
C ARG A 79 -50.67 -15.15 -5.47
N LYS A 80 -51.57 -16.00 -4.99
CA LYS A 80 -52.88 -15.58 -4.50
C LYS A 80 -52.73 -14.77 -3.21
N SER A 81 -53.58 -13.77 -3.05
CA SER A 81 -53.78 -12.96 -1.85
C SER A 81 -55.28 -12.72 -1.66
N ASP A 82 -55.71 -12.27 -0.49
CA ASP A 82 -57.13 -12.05 -0.19
C ASP A 82 -57.79 -11.05 -1.17
N ASP A 83 -57.03 -10.04 -1.60
CA ASP A 83 -57.49 -8.97 -2.52
C ASP A 83 -57.09 -9.19 -3.99
N GLY A 84 -56.72 -10.42 -4.38
CA GLY A 84 -56.34 -10.76 -5.76
C GLY A 84 -54.99 -11.46 -5.86
N TYR A 85 -54.04 -10.84 -6.55
CA TYR A 85 -52.74 -11.45 -6.85
C TYR A 85 -51.57 -10.51 -6.55
N ILE A 86 -50.49 -11.07 -5.98
CA ILE A 86 -49.25 -10.34 -5.68
C ILE A 86 -48.13 -10.86 -6.58
N ILE A 87 -47.40 -9.94 -7.20
CA ILE A 87 -46.28 -10.25 -8.10
C ILE A 87 -45.09 -10.79 -7.32
N ILE A 88 -44.61 -11.96 -7.74
CA ILE A 88 -43.35 -12.55 -7.27
C ILE A 88 -42.25 -12.23 -8.27
N MET A 89 -42.47 -12.49 -9.56
CA MET A 89 -41.48 -12.24 -10.62
C MET A 89 -42.12 -11.52 -11.81
N GLY A 90 -41.36 -10.62 -12.45
CA GLY A 90 -41.78 -9.94 -13.67
C GLY A 90 -42.45 -8.58 -13.47
N GLU A 91 -42.10 -7.84 -12.40
CA GLU A 91 -42.67 -6.52 -12.12
C GLU A 91 -42.54 -5.53 -13.30
N ARG A 92 -41.40 -5.52 -14.00
CA ARG A 92 -41.22 -4.71 -15.22
C ARG A 92 -42.25 -5.01 -16.29
N ARG A 93 -42.57 -6.29 -16.51
CA ARG A 93 -43.58 -6.71 -17.49
C ARG A 93 -44.97 -6.25 -17.06
N PHE A 94 -45.29 -6.33 -15.77
CA PHE A 94 -46.55 -5.79 -15.24
C PHE A 94 -46.65 -4.27 -15.44
N ARG A 95 -45.64 -3.49 -15.03
CA ARG A 95 -45.63 -2.04 -15.19
C ARG A 95 -45.71 -1.62 -16.66
N ALA A 96 -44.94 -2.27 -17.54
CA ALA A 96 -44.97 -2.03 -18.97
C ALA A 96 -46.31 -2.42 -19.62
N SER A 97 -46.95 -3.50 -19.16
CA SER A 97 -48.30 -3.88 -19.63
C SER A 97 -49.36 -2.86 -19.23
N LYS A 98 -49.22 -2.26 -18.03
CA LYS A 98 -50.08 -1.18 -17.57
C LYS A 98 -49.89 0.09 -18.40
N LEU A 99 -48.64 0.43 -18.75
CA LEU A 99 -48.32 1.55 -19.64
C LEU A 99 -48.83 1.32 -21.07
N ALA A 100 -48.77 0.08 -21.56
CA ALA A 100 -49.29 -0.33 -22.86
C ALA A 100 -50.83 -0.40 -22.92
N GLY A 101 -51.53 -0.19 -21.80
CA GLY A 101 -53.00 -0.20 -21.75
C GLY A 101 -53.64 -1.58 -21.93
N LEU A 102 -52.91 -2.67 -21.66
CA LEU A 102 -53.47 -4.02 -21.79
C LEU A 102 -54.52 -4.30 -20.70
N PRO A 103 -55.66 -4.94 -21.02
CA PRO A 103 -56.68 -5.28 -20.01
C PRO A 103 -56.29 -6.50 -19.17
N THR A 104 -55.51 -7.43 -19.73
CA THR A 104 -55.10 -8.68 -19.08
C THR A 104 -53.62 -8.97 -19.30
N ILE A 105 -53.02 -9.76 -18.40
CA ILE A 105 -51.61 -10.16 -18.44
C ILE A 105 -51.48 -11.68 -18.22
N PRO A 106 -50.67 -12.40 -19.03
CA PRO A 106 -50.41 -13.81 -18.79
C PRO A 106 -49.58 -14.00 -17.53
N ALA A 107 -50.06 -14.85 -16.61
CA ALA A 107 -49.44 -15.11 -15.33
C ALA A 107 -49.45 -16.60 -14.97
N MET A 108 -48.39 -17.05 -14.31
CA MET A 108 -48.32 -18.35 -13.64
C MET A 108 -48.61 -18.14 -12.16
N ILE A 109 -49.65 -18.82 -11.66
CA ILE A 109 -49.99 -18.80 -10.23
C ILE A 109 -49.15 -19.86 -9.52
N ARG A 110 -48.38 -19.45 -8.52
CA ARG A 110 -47.58 -20.35 -7.68
C ARG A 110 -47.79 -20.03 -6.21
N GLU A 111 -47.88 -21.08 -5.41
CA GLU A 111 -47.93 -20.97 -3.97
C GLU A 111 -46.51 -21.04 -3.41
N TYR A 112 -46.15 -20.00 -2.66
CA TYR A 112 -44.89 -19.91 -1.91
C TYR A 112 -45.24 -19.56 -0.47
N ALA A 113 -44.51 -20.14 0.50
CA ALA A 113 -44.60 -19.69 1.88
C ALA A 113 -44.04 -18.27 2.01
N GLY A 114 -44.51 -17.50 3.01
CA GLY A 114 -44.16 -16.08 3.19
C GLY A 114 -42.65 -15.77 3.11
N SER A 115 -41.81 -16.61 3.71
CA SER A 115 -40.36 -16.46 3.70
C SER A 115 -39.68 -16.91 2.39
N GLU A 116 -40.33 -17.78 1.60
CA GLU A 116 -39.81 -18.26 0.31
C GLU A 116 -40.00 -17.21 -0.80
N ILE A 117 -40.98 -16.31 -0.66
CA ILE A 117 -41.28 -15.27 -1.66
C ILE A 117 -40.11 -14.31 -1.83
N LEU A 118 -39.64 -13.73 -0.73
CA LEU A 118 -38.54 -12.78 -0.74
C LEU A 118 -37.22 -13.43 -1.20
N GLU A 119 -37.00 -14.69 -0.84
CA GLU A 119 -35.86 -15.47 -1.35
C GLU A 119 -35.90 -15.60 -2.88
N VAL A 120 -37.04 -16.02 -3.43
CA VAL A 120 -37.21 -16.20 -4.87
C VAL A 120 -37.08 -14.88 -5.62
N GLN A 121 -37.60 -13.78 -5.05
CA GLN A 121 -37.42 -12.42 -5.57
C GLN A 121 -35.95 -12.00 -5.58
N ILE A 122 -35.21 -12.25 -4.49
CA ILE A 122 -33.78 -11.94 -4.40
C ILE A 122 -32.98 -12.74 -5.43
N ILE A 123 -33.22 -14.06 -5.54
CA ILE A 123 -32.51 -14.93 -6.48
C ILE A 123 -32.74 -14.49 -7.93
N GLU A 124 -33.99 -14.17 -8.30
CA GLU A 124 -34.30 -13.66 -9.64
C GLU A 124 -33.61 -12.35 -9.93
N ASN A 125 -33.65 -11.41 -8.98
CA ASN A 125 -32.99 -10.11 -9.13
C ASN A 125 -31.48 -10.28 -9.31
N LEU A 126 -30.84 -11.11 -8.48
CA LEU A 126 -29.39 -11.39 -8.51
C LEU A 126 -28.91 -12.10 -9.79
N GLN A 127 -29.78 -12.83 -10.49
CA GLN A 127 -29.44 -13.49 -11.75
C GLN A 127 -29.38 -12.53 -12.95
N ARG A 128 -29.76 -11.26 -12.76
CA ARG A 128 -29.69 -10.25 -13.82
C ARG A 128 -28.24 -9.80 -14.07
N LYS A 129 -27.98 -9.31 -15.28
CA LYS A 129 -26.66 -8.78 -15.66
C LYS A 129 -26.38 -7.38 -15.12
N ASP A 130 -27.42 -6.64 -14.70
CA ASP A 130 -27.40 -5.20 -14.39
C ASP A 130 -27.59 -4.88 -12.90
N VAL A 131 -27.36 -5.83 -11.99
CA VAL A 131 -27.48 -5.57 -10.54
C VAL A 131 -26.30 -4.75 -10.05
N GLU A 132 -26.59 -3.69 -9.31
CA GLU A 132 -25.56 -2.85 -8.71
C GLU A 132 -24.79 -3.66 -7.62
N PRO A 133 -23.45 -3.62 -7.59
CA PRO A 133 -22.66 -4.44 -6.66
C PRO A 133 -22.99 -4.28 -5.17
N THR A 134 -23.35 -3.08 -4.69
CA THR A 134 -23.74 -2.86 -3.29
C THR A 134 -25.14 -3.39 -2.99
N GLU A 135 -26.09 -3.31 -3.92
CA GLU A 135 -27.39 -3.99 -3.81
C GLU A 135 -27.23 -5.52 -3.81
N GLU A 136 -26.35 -6.05 -4.65
CA GLU A 136 -26.03 -7.48 -4.68
C GLU A 136 -25.44 -7.95 -3.34
N ALA A 137 -24.56 -7.15 -2.74
CA ALA A 137 -23.99 -7.41 -1.43
C ALA A 137 -25.05 -7.47 -0.32
N GLU A 138 -25.97 -6.51 -0.29
CA GLU A 138 -27.07 -6.47 0.69
C GLU A 138 -28.01 -7.66 0.53
N ALA A 139 -28.35 -8.03 -0.71
CA ALA A 139 -29.20 -9.16 -1.02
C ALA A 139 -28.54 -10.50 -0.61
N ILE A 140 -27.24 -10.66 -0.88
CA ILE A 140 -26.47 -11.84 -0.43
C ILE A 140 -26.38 -11.88 1.10
N GLN A 141 -26.20 -10.73 1.76
CA GLN A 141 -26.18 -10.65 3.22
C GLN A 141 -27.49 -11.10 3.85
N PHE A 142 -28.64 -10.83 3.20
CA PHE A 142 -29.94 -11.34 3.65
C PHE A 142 -30.08 -12.87 3.50
N LEU A 143 -29.48 -13.45 2.45
CA LEU A 143 -29.49 -14.90 2.23
C LEU A 143 -28.64 -15.66 3.26
N LEU A 144 -27.63 -15.02 3.86
CA LEU A 144 -26.79 -15.63 4.90
C LEU A 144 -27.54 -16.02 6.17
N ASP A 145 -28.70 -15.41 6.45
CA ASP A 145 -29.52 -15.78 7.60
C ASP A 145 -30.10 -17.21 7.48
N ARG A 146 -30.09 -17.77 6.25
CA ARG A 146 -30.76 -19.04 5.92
C ARG A 146 -29.85 -20.08 5.29
N TYR A 147 -28.79 -19.65 4.61
CA TYR A 147 -27.94 -20.51 3.80
C TYR A 147 -26.47 -20.23 4.03
N GLU A 148 -25.66 -21.28 3.98
CA GLU A 148 -24.21 -21.15 3.99
C GLU A 148 -23.70 -20.58 2.66
N PRO A 149 -22.54 -19.87 2.62
CA PRO A 149 -22.00 -19.28 1.39
C PRO A 149 -21.90 -20.24 0.20
N VAL A 150 -21.55 -21.51 0.45
CA VAL A 150 -21.45 -22.57 -0.56
C VAL A 150 -22.82 -22.85 -1.21
N GLU A 151 -23.88 -22.78 -0.42
CA GLU A 151 -25.24 -23.06 -0.86
C GLU A 151 -25.84 -21.88 -1.64
N ILE A 152 -25.50 -20.65 -1.24
CA ILE A 152 -25.86 -19.43 -1.98
C ILE A 152 -25.17 -19.44 -3.35
N ALA A 153 -23.88 -19.79 -3.39
CA ALA A 153 -23.09 -19.88 -4.63
C ALA A 153 -23.74 -20.84 -5.65
N LYS A 154 -24.17 -22.02 -5.20
CA LYS A 154 -24.88 -23.00 -6.03
C LYS A 154 -26.22 -22.47 -6.57
N ARG A 155 -27.01 -21.78 -5.74
CA ARG A 155 -28.30 -21.20 -6.16
C ARG A 155 -28.15 -20.08 -7.19
N LEU A 156 -27.09 -19.28 -7.07
CA LEU A 156 -26.83 -18.15 -7.96
C LEU A 156 -25.98 -18.51 -9.19
N GLY A 157 -25.45 -19.74 -9.27
CA GLY A 157 -24.54 -20.14 -10.35
C GLY A 157 -23.24 -19.31 -10.34
N ARG A 158 -22.75 -18.95 -9.15
CA ARG A 158 -21.53 -18.15 -8.94
C ARG A 158 -20.50 -18.95 -8.14
N SER A 159 -19.26 -18.48 -8.11
CA SER A 159 -18.23 -19.07 -7.25
C SER A 159 -18.46 -18.73 -5.78
N GLU A 160 -18.02 -19.59 -4.87
CA GLU A 160 -18.07 -19.30 -3.43
C GLU A 160 -17.26 -18.03 -3.09
N ASN A 161 -16.13 -17.82 -3.78
CA ASN A 161 -15.32 -16.61 -3.66
C ASN A 161 -16.15 -15.35 -3.96
N PHE A 162 -16.90 -15.35 -5.06
CA PHE A 162 -17.77 -14.24 -5.43
C PHE A 162 -18.79 -13.90 -4.32
N ILE A 163 -19.42 -14.92 -3.73
CA ILE A 163 -20.35 -14.74 -2.60
C ILE A 163 -19.63 -14.14 -1.40
N ARG A 164 -18.45 -14.65 -1.03
CA ARG A 164 -17.66 -14.14 0.11
C ARG A 164 -17.24 -12.68 -0.08
N GLN A 165 -16.84 -12.29 -1.29
CA GLN A 165 -16.52 -10.89 -1.60
C GLN A 165 -17.73 -9.96 -1.43
N ARG A 166 -18.93 -10.40 -1.85
CA ARG A 166 -20.16 -9.63 -1.68
C ARG A 166 -20.60 -9.51 -0.23
N ILE A 167 -20.47 -10.59 0.54
CA ILE A 167 -20.69 -10.56 2.00
C ILE A 167 -19.77 -9.50 2.64
N LYS A 168 -18.51 -9.43 2.21
CA LYS A 168 -17.57 -8.43 2.72
C LYS A 168 -17.96 -7.02 2.31
N LEU A 169 -18.30 -6.81 1.05
CA LEU A 169 -18.74 -5.52 0.54
C LEU A 169 -19.99 -4.99 1.27
N ALA A 170 -20.87 -5.86 1.78
CA ALA A 170 -22.03 -5.45 2.56
C ALA A 170 -21.66 -4.67 3.84
N GLY A 171 -20.45 -4.89 4.37
CA GLY A 171 -19.89 -4.17 5.52
C GLY A 171 -19.22 -2.83 5.17
N LEU A 172 -19.25 -2.39 3.91
CA LEU A 172 -18.73 -1.10 3.49
C LEU A 172 -19.63 0.05 3.98
N ILE A 173 -19.04 1.11 4.55
CA ILE A 173 -19.80 2.29 5.00
C ILE A 173 -20.39 3.07 3.81
N GLU A 174 -21.47 3.81 4.06
CA GLU A 174 -22.23 4.53 3.02
C GLU A 174 -21.38 5.51 2.20
N GLY A 175 -20.44 6.21 2.85
CA GLY A 175 -19.53 7.13 2.15
C GLY A 175 -18.68 6.45 1.09
N PHE A 176 -18.24 5.21 1.33
CA PHE A 176 -17.51 4.42 0.34
C PHE A 176 -18.43 3.68 -0.64
N LYS A 177 -19.63 3.27 -0.22
CA LYS A 177 -20.62 2.69 -1.14
C LYS A 177 -20.96 3.65 -2.28
N ALA A 178 -21.05 4.96 -2.00
CA ALA A 178 -21.28 5.97 -3.03
C ALA A 178 -20.21 5.95 -4.14
N PHE A 179 -18.93 5.81 -3.78
CA PHE A 179 -17.84 5.72 -4.76
C PHE A 179 -17.91 4.46 -5.61
N VAL A 180 -18.34 3.33 -5.04
CA VAL A 180 -18.57 2.09 -5.81
C VAL A 180 -19.72 2.27 -6.80
N ARG A 181 -20.86 2.81 -6.34
CA ARG A 181 -22.05 3.02 -7.18
C ARG A 181 -21.78 3.95 -8.35
N ASN A 182 -20.98 4.99 -8.14
CA ASN A 182 -20.64 5.98 -9.17
C ASN A 182 -19.53 5.48 -10.12
N GLY A 183 -18.95 4.30 -9.88
CA GLY A 183 -17.85 3.76 -10.67
C GLY A 183 -16.49 4.43 -10.44
N GLU A 184 -16.38 5.33 -9.45
CA GLU A 184 -15.12 5.99 -9.08
C GLU A 184 -14.18 5.02 -8.36
N MET A 185 -14.73 4.05 -7.62
CA MET A 185 -13.97 3.03 -6.91
C MET A 185 -14.22 1.64 -7.49
N THR A 186 -13.15 0.91 -7.77
CA THR A 186 -13.25 -0.48 -8.20
C THR A 186 -13.83 -1.36 -7.09
N LEU A 187 -14.55 -2.40 -7.51
CA LEU A 187 -15.15 -3.38 -6.61
C LEU A 187 -14.11 -4.07 -5.71
N SER A 188 -12.95 -4.42 -6.27
CA SER A 188 -11.83 -5.01 -5.52
C SER A 188 -11.34 -4.08 -4.41
N LEU A 189 -11.23 -2.77 -4.70
CA LEU A 189 -10.84 -1.80 -3.69
C LEU A 189 -11.92 -1.61 -2.63
N GLY A 190 -13.20 -1.56 -3.02
CA GLY A 190 -14.32 -1.50 -2.06
C GLY A 190 -14.34 -2.69 -1.12
N VAL A 191 -14.09 -3.91 -1.63
CA VAL A 191 -13.94 -5.12 -0.82
C VAL A 191 -12.73 -5.02 0.12
N ALA A 192 -11.61 -4.47 -0.34
CA ALA A 192 -10.42 -4.27 0.48
C ALA A 192 -10.64 -3.25 1.61
N VAL A 193 -11.41 -2.17 1.37
CA VAL A 193 -11.81 -1.22 2.42
C VAL A 193 -12.78 -1.87 3.41
N ALA A 194 -13.71 -2.69 2.94
CA ALA A 194 -14.67 -3.38 3.79
C ALA A 194 -14.05 -4.44 4.73
N LEU A 195 -12.74 -4.71 4.60
CA LEU A 195 -11.99 -5.55 5.54
C LEU A 195 -11.73 -4.88 6.89
N PHE A 196 -11.76 -3.56 6.91
CA PHE A 196 -11.53 -2.76 8.12
C PHE A 196 -12.84 -2.57 8.87
N GLU A 197 -12.76 -2.38 10.18
CA GLU A 197 -13.94 -2.09 10.99
C GLU A 197 -14.56 -0.75 10.59
N PRO A 198 -15.88 -0.53 10.79
CA PRO A 198 -16.55 0.70 10.34
C PRO A 198 -15.89 2.00 10.83
N GLY A 199 -15.34 2.01 12.05
CA GLY A 199 -14.59 3.16 12.57
C GLY A 199 -13.29 3.43 11.81
N GLU A 200 -12.57 2.39 11.40
CA GLU A 200 -11.36 2.53 10.58
C GLU A 200 -11.70 2.97 9.16
N GLN A 201 -12.79 2.43 8.58
CA GLN A 201 -13.30 2.91 7.29
C GLN A 201 -13.64 4.41 7.36
N GLN A 202 -14.29 4.86 8.44
CA GLN A 202 -14.61 6.27 8.62
C GLN A 202 -13.33 7.13 8.69
N MET A 203 -12.30 6.69 9.42
CA MET A 203 -11.00 7.39 9.44
C MET A 203 -10.34 7.45 8.06
N LEU A 204 -10.43 6.36 7.27
CA LEU A 204 -9.91 6.35 5.91
C LEU A 204 -10.64 7.38 5.03
N LEU A 205 -11.97 7.43 5.14
CA LEU A 205 -12.80 8.38 4.42
C LEU A 205 -12.48 9.83 4.79
N GLU A 206 -12.32 10.14 6.08
CA GLU A 206 -12.04 11.50 6.57
C GLU A 206 -10.66 12.02 6.14
N SER A 207 -9.68 11.13 5.99
CA SER A 207 -8.35 11.51 5.50
C SER A 207 -8.29 11.77 3.99
N LEU A 208 -9.38 11.51 3.25
CA LEU A 208 -9.49 11.90 1.84
C LEU A 208 -9.75 13.40 1.74
N GLU A 209 -8.67 14.17 1.66
CA GLU A 209 -8.76 15.59 1.32
C GLU A 209 -8.95 15.77 -0.20
N GLY A 210 -9.98 16.52 -0.61
CA GLY A 210 -10.21 16.87 -2.01
C GLY A 210 -10.98 15.82 -2.81
N LYS A 211 -10.73 15.74 -4.14
CA LYS A 211 -11.42 14.78 -5.02
C LYS A 211 -10.96 13.35 -4.74
N PHE A 212 -11.87 12.38 -4.88
CA PHE A 212 -11.55 10.96 -4.75
C PHE A 212 -10.46 10.56 -5.74
N GLN A 213 -9.45 9.83 -5.25
CA GLN A 213 -8.37 9.27 -6.05
C GLN A 213 -8.10 7.84 -5.58
N GLU A 214 -8.35 6.88 -6.46
CA GLU A 214 -8.25 5.45 -6.15
C GLU A 214 -6.86 5.06 -5.59
N HIS A 215 -5.80 5.63 -6.16
CA HIS A 215 -4.42 5.36 -5.74
C HIS A 215 -4.15 5.72 -4.26
N ARG A 216 -4.81 6.77 -3.74
CA ARG A 216 -4.61 7.22 -2.36
C ARG A 216 -5.14 6.20 -1.38
N ILE A 217 -6.37 5.73 -1.60
CA ILE A 217 -6.97 4.66 -0.79
C ILE A 217 -6.13 3.39 -0.89
N LYS A 218 -5.67 3.01 -2.09
CA LYS A 218 -4.79 1.85 -2.25
C LYS A 218 -3.54 1.95 -1.37
N ARG A 219 -2.83 3.09 -1.40
CA ARG A 219 -1.64 3.31 -0.56
C ARG A 219 -1.95 3.26 0.93
N MET A 220 -3.11 3.77 1.33
CA MET A 220 -3.54 3.75 2.73
C MET A 220 -3.85 2.32 3.22
N ILE A 221 -4.50 1.50 2.38
CA ILE A 221 -4.72 0.08 2.67
C ILE A 221 -3.37 -0.64 2.77
N GLU A 222 -2.49 -0.45 1.78
CA GLU A 222 -1.16 -1.06 1.76
C GLU A 222 -0.36 -0.73 3.04
N SER A 223 -0.48 0.50 3.56
CA SER A 223 0.18 0.89 4.82
C SER A 223 -0.39 0.22 6.09
N ARG A 224 -1.57 -0.40 6.00
CA ARG A 224 -2.28 -1.03 7.13
C ARG A 224 -2.43 -2.54 6.99
N THR A 225 -2.08 -3.09 5.84
CA THR A 225 -2.10 -4.52 5.56
C THR A 225 -0.69 -5.10 5.50
N PHE A 226 -0.53 -6.34 5.95
CA PHE A 226 0.78 -6.99 6.03
C PHE A 226 0.78 -8.30 5.26
N ASP A 227 1.74 -8.46 4.35
CA ASP A 227 1.94 -9.72 3.63
C ASP A 227 2.54 -10.76 4.58
N LEU A 228 1.77 -11.81 4.90
CA LEU A 228 2.17 -12.84 5.84
C LEU A 228 3.27 -13.75 5.28
N THR A 229 3.49 -13.76 3.96
CA THR A 229 4.63 -14.49 3.35
C THR A 229 5.97 -13.85 3.69
N LYS A 230 5.95 -12.55 4.04
CA LYS A 230 7.13 -11.77 4.44
C LYS A 230 7.20 -11.54 5.95
N ALA A 231 6.40 -12.25 6.74
CA ALA A 231 6.40 -12.11 8.19
C ALA A 231 7.71 -12.64 8.79
N SER A 232 8.25 -11.94 9.79
CA SER A 232 9.43 -12.37 10.55
C SER A 232 9.17 -13.50 11.55
N PHE A 233 7.97 -14.08 11.53
CA PHE A 233 7.53 -15.09 12.48
C PHE A 233 6.77 -16.22 11.77
N ASP A 234 6.76 -17.39 12.40
CA ASP A 234 6.01 -18.54 11.90
C ASP A 234 4.50 -18.27 11.97
N VAL A 235 3.89 -18.21 10.79
CA VAL A 235 2.45 -17.97 10.61
C VAL A 235 1.58 -19.13 11.14
N THR A 236 2.17 -20.30 11.37
CA THR A 236 1.50 -21.49 11.92
C THR A 236 1.57 -21.56 13.44
N ASP A 237 2.42 -20.76 14.08
CA ASP A 237 2.62 -20.79 15.53
C ASP A 237 1.40 -20.22 16.29
N LYS A 238 0.79 -21.08 17.10
CA LYS A 238 -0.36 -20.74 17.98
C LYS A 238 0.10 -20.16 19.33
N THR A 239 1.35 -20.36 19.70
CA THR A 239 1.90 -20.08 21.02
C THR A 239 2.54 -18.69 21.12
N LEU A 240 3.03 -18.14 20.01
CA LEU A 240 3.62 -16.78 19.97
C LEU A 240 2.70 -15.73 20.61
N LEU A 241 1.42 -15.77 20.27
CA LEU A 241 0.39 -14.93 20.87
C LEU A 241 -0.88 -15.76 21.13
N PRO A 242 -1.02 -16.38 22.32
CA PRO A 242 -2.07 -17.37 22.59
C PRO A 242 -3.50 -16.83 22.40
N LYS A 243 -3.71 -15.54 22.69
CA LYS A 243 -5.02 -14.87 22.49
C LYS A 243 -5.39 -14.72 21.01
N ALA A 244 -4.41 -14.69 20.10
CA ALA A 244 -4.63 -14.51 18.67
C ALA A 244 -4.55 -15.83 17.87
N GLY A 245 -3.78 -16.81 18.34
CA GLY A 245 -3.57 -18.08 17.64
C GLY A 245 -2.75 -17.95 16.35
N ALA A 246 -2.82 -18.95 15.48
CA ALA A 246 -2.07 -19.01 14.22
C ALA A 246 -2.69 -18.13 13.11
N CYS A 247 -1.85 -17.54 12.26
CA CYS A 247 -2.30 -16.70 11.15
C CYS A 247 -2.98 -17.52 10.04
N VAL A 248 -2.60 -18.78 9.84
CA VAL A 248 -3.17 -19.66 8.81
C VAL A 248 -4.66 -19.92 8.98
N ALA A 249 -5.18 -19.93 10.21
CA ALA A 249 -6.61 -20.09 10.51
C ALA A 249 -7.25 -18.80 11.03
N CYS A 250 -6.53 -17.68 10.95
CA CYS A 250 -6.99 -16.40 11.49
C CYS A 250 -8.14 -15.84 10.65
N PRO A 251 -9.24 -15.36 11.27
CA PRO A 251 -10.32 -14.73 10.53
C PRO A 251 -9.89 -13.41 9.87
N PHE A 252 -8.81 -12.77 10.32
CA PHE A 252 -8.25 -11.53 9.73
C PHE A 252 -7.19 -11.77 8.66
N ASN A 253 -6.97 -13.02 8.25
CA ASN A 253 -6.17 -13.36 7.09
C ASN A 253 -7.07 -13.36 5.85
N ALA A 254 -6.76 -12.52 4.87
CA ALA A 254 -7.56 -12.36 3.66
C ALA A 254 -7.74 -13.66 2.86
N ALA A 255 -6.78 -14.58 2.93
CA ALA A 255 -6.90 -15.92 2.33
C ALA A 255 -8.11 -16.69 2.90
N ASN A 256 -8.38 -16.54 4.20
CA ASN A 256 -9.50 -17.19 4.90
C ASN A 256 -10.84 -16.45 4.75
N GLN A 257 -10.81 -15.25 4.18
CA GLN A 257 -12.01 -14.44 3.94
C GLN A 257 -12.55 -14.58 2.51
N GLY A 258 -12.16 -15.64 1.80
CA GLY A 258 -12.48 -15.82 0.39
C GLY A 258 -11.47 -15.14 -0.53
N ASN A 259 -10.17 -15.26 -0.25
CA ASN A 259 -9.11 -14.91 -1.19
C ASN A 259 -9.24 -13.51 -1.84
N LEU A 260 -9.42 -12.49 -1.01
CA LEU A 260 -9.85 -11.16 -1.44
C LEU A 260 -8.81 -10.40 -2.28
N PHE A 261 -7.54 -10.79 -2.21
CA PHE A 261 -6.44 -10.20 -2.98
C PHE A 261 -5.96 -11.09 -4.15
N GLY A 262 -6.69 -12.17 -4.47
CA GLY A 262 -6.31 -13.13 -5.51
C GLY A 262 -5.25 -14.15 -5.06
N GLU A 263 -5.18 -15.28 -5.78
CA GLU A 263 -4.10 -16.30 -5.66
C GLU A 263 -3.84 -16.92 -4.28
N GLY A 264 -4.79 -16.88 -3.36
CA GLY A 264 -4.65 -17.39 -2.00
C GLY A 264 -3.77 -16.50 -1.14
N LYS A 265 -3.53 -15.24 -1.55
CA LYS A 265 -2.56 -14.36 -0.93
C LYS A 265 -2.88 -14.13 0.55
N MET A 266 -1.94 -14.51 1.42
CA MET A 266 -2.09 -14.39 2.86
C MET A 266 -1.76 -12.96 3.30
N VAL A 267 -2.79 -12.15 3.51
CA VAL A 267 -2.65 -10.75 3.94
C VAL A 267 -3.34 -10.57 5.29
N CYS A 268 -2.59 -10.06 6.27
CA CYS A 268 -3.11 -9.71 7.59
C CYS A 268 -3.63 -8.27 7.59
N THR A 269 -4.87 -8.07 8.03
CA THR A 269 -5.50 -6.75 8.13
C THR A 269 -5.44 -6.15 9.55
N ARG A 270 -4.92 -6.90 10.53
CA ARG A 270 -4.88 -6.49 11.94
C ARG A 270 -3.49 -6.03 12.36
N THR A 271 -3.21 -4.74 12.20
CA THR A 271 -1.93 -4.08 12.50
C THR A 271 -1.39 -4.39 13.90
N SER A 272 -2.21 -4.18 14.93
CA SER A 272 -1.79 -4.39 16.33
C SER A 272 -1.41 -5.84 16.62
N CYS A 273 -2.04 -6.82 15.98
CA CYS A 273 -1.68 -8.22 16.17
C CYS A 273 -0.37 -8.57 15.47
N PHE A 274 -0.17 -8.07 14.25
CA PHE A 274 1.04 -8.31 13.46
C PHE A 274 2.28 -7.73 14.16
N GLU A 275 2.22 -6.47 14.58
CA GLU A 275 3.32 -5.81 15.29
C GLU A 275 3.65 -6.51 16.60
N ASN A 276 2.64 -6.90 17.39
CA ASN A 276 2.88 -7.64 18.63
C ASN A 276 3.56 -9.01 18.41
N LYS A 277 3.19 -9.73 17.35
CA LYS A 277 3.86 -11.00 16.98
C LYS A 277 5.30 -10.74 16.58
N LYS A 278 5.53 -9.77 15.70
CA LYS A 278 6.85 -9.33 15.26
C LYS A 278 7.75 -8.92 16.43
N THR A 279 7.28 -8.07 17.34
CA THR A 279 8.03 -7.68 18.55
C THR A 279 8.37 -8.86 19.44
N LYS A 280 7.42 -9.79 19.66
CA LYS A 280 7.68 -10.98 20.48
C LYS A 280 8.73 -11.90 19.86
N THR A 281 8.69 -12.09 18.55
CA THR A 281 9.68 -12.91 17.84
C THR A 281 11.05 -12.27 17.91
N PHE A 282 11.16 -10.96 17.78
CA PHE A 282 12.41 -10.24 18.02
C PHE A 282 12.95 -10.44 19.45
N LEU A 283 12.11 -10.32 20.47
CA LEU A 283 12.54 -10.59 21.86
C LEU A 283 12.96 -12.05 22.08
N GLN A 284 12.32 -13.01 21.42
CA GLN A 284 12.72 -14.43 21.45
C GLN A 284 14.06 -14.65 20.73
N LEU A 285 14.28 -13.96 19.61
CA LEU A 285 15.55 -13.97 18.87
C LEU A 285 16.70 -13.51 19.77
N LEU A 286 16.55 -12.39 20.49
CA LEU A 286 17.61 -11.89 21.39
C LEU A 286 18.02 -12.94 22.43
N LYS A 287 17.03 -13.63 23.02
CA LYS A 287 17.27 -14.70 23.99
C LYS A 287 17.94 -15.92 23.37
N ARG A 288 17.54 -16.28 22.14
CA ARG A 288 18.15 -17.39 21.38
C ARG A 288 19.61 -17.10 21.07
N VAL A 289 19.89 -15.94 20.49
CA VAL A 289 21.24 -15.48 20.14
C VAL A 289 22.15 -15.53 21.36
N LYS A 290 21.70 -15.01 22.51
CA LYS A 290 22.45 -15.05 23.76
C LYS A 290 22.74 -16.48 24.24
N LYS A 291 21.77 -17.38 24.11
CA LYS A 291 21.91 -18.79 24.52
C LYS A 291 22.87 -19.56 23.62
N GLU A 292 22.85 -19.28 22.32
CA GLU A 292 23.66 -19.95 21.31
C GLU A 292 25.05 -19.32 21.13
N GLY A 293 25.28 -18.13 21.71
CA GLY A 293 26.54 -17.40 21.60
C GLY A 293 26.81 -16.85 20.19
N LEU A 294 25.75 -16.63 19.41
CA LEU A 294 25.85 -16.09 18.05
C LEU A 294 26.04 -14.57 18.06
N LYS A 295 26.68 -14.04 17.02
CA LYS A 295 26.82 -12.59 16.84
C LYS A 295 25.59 -12.04 16.12
N LEU A 296 24.87 -11.11 16.75
CA LEU A 296 23.71 -10.44 16.15
C LEU A 296 24.12 -9.06 15.65
N VAL A 297 23.97 -8.83 14.35
CA VAL A 297 24.31 -7.58 13.69
C VAL A 297 23.02 -6.91 13.22
N PRO A 298 22.59 -5.79 13.82
CA PRO A 298 21.48 -5.02 13.30
C PRO A 298 21.91 -4.31 12.02
N ASN A 299 21.06 -4.33 10.99
CA ASN A 299 21.31 -3.66 9.72
C ASN A 299 21.16 -2.13 9.86
N ILE A 300 22.09 -1.52 10.59
CA ILE A 300 22.13 -0.09 10.88
C ILE A 300 23.45 0.45 10.33
N ASN A 301 23.34 1.32 9.33
CA ASN A 301 24.47 2.10 8.85
C ASN A 301 24.67 3.32 9.76
N LYS A 302 25.93 3.76 9.94
CA LYS A 302 26.33 4.89 10.82
C LYS A 302 25.50 6.17 10.67
N TYR A 303 24.92 6.41 9.50
CA TYR A 303 24.08 7.58 9.23
C TYR A 303 22.65 7.49 9.79
N TRP A 304 22.19 6.29 10.12
CA TRP A 304 20.82 5.99 10.53
C TRP A 304 20.71 5.60 12.01
N VAL A 305 21.80 5.76 12.77
CA VAL A 305 21.91 5.37 14.18
C VAL A 305 20.92 6.15 15.05
N ASP A 306 20.66 7.41 14.71
CA ASP A 306 19.81 8.32 15.49
C ASP A 306 18.30 8.11 15.26
N GLU A 307 17.89 7.24 14.33
CA GLU A 307 16.47 6.93 14.14
C GLU A 307 15.90 6.23 15.37
N GLU A 308 14.73 6.68 15.85
CA GLU A 308 14.07 6.17 17.06
C GLU A 308 13.92 4.63 17.06
N ARG A 309 13.60 4.06 15.90
CA ARG A 309 13.49 2.61 15.69
C ARG A 309 14.81 1.88 15.92
N ASN A 310 15.89 2.41 15.35
CA ASN A 310 17.23 1.83 15.44
C ASN A 310 17.74 1.95 16.88
N GLN A 311 17.54 3.10 17.52
CA GLN A 311 17.83 3.29 18.94
C GLN A 311 17.08 2.29 19.82
N TRP A 312 15.80 2.03 19.54
CA TRP A 312 15.01 1.06 20.28
C TRP A 312 15.55 -0.37 20.13
N VAL A 313 15.90 -0.80 18.90
CA VAL A 313 16.49 -2.13 18.65
C VAL A 313 17.81 -2.29 19.40
N MET A 314 18.70 -1.30 19.30
CA MET A 314 19.98 -1.30 20.02
C MET A 314 19.77 -1.37 21.54
N ALA A 315 18.84 -0.58 22.08
CA ALA A 315 18.51 -0.60 23.51
C ALA A 315 17.98 -1.97 23.99
N GLN A 316 17.18 -2.67 23.17
CA GLN A 316 16.74 -4.03 23.52
C GLN A 316 17.88 -5.04 23.49
N MET A 317 18.80 -4.93 22.50
CA MET A 317 20.00 -5.78 22.45
C MET A 317 20.89 -5.58 23.67
N GLU A 318 21.17 -4.32 24.03
CA GLU A 318 21.98 -3.96 25.21
C GLU A 318 21.35 -4.46 26.52
N LYS A 319 20.02 -4.36 26.63
CA LYS A 319 19.26 -4.84 27.80
C LYS A 319 19.40 -6.35 27.99
N GLU A 320 19.46 -7.12 26.91
CA GLU A 320 19.74 -8.55 26.95
C GLU A 320 21.24 -8.87 27.13
N GLY A 321 22.11 -7.85 27.11
CA GLY A 321 23.55 -7.96 27.31
C GLY A 321 24.33 -8.34 26.06
N LEU A 322 23.77 -8.09 24.87
CA LEU A 322 24.43 -8.30 23.59
C LEU A 322 25.26 -7.06 23.22
N GLU A 323 26.45 -7.27 22.65
CA GLU A 323 27.23 -6.17 22.08
C GLU A 323 26.62 -5.72 20.76
N VAL A 324 26.39 -4.40 20.65
CA VAL A 324 25.84 -3.78 19.44
C VAL A 324 27.00 -3.32 18.57
N HIS A 325 27.04 -3.87 17.36
CA HIS A 325 28.00 -3.52 16.33
C HIS A 325 27.27 -3.11 15.05
N LEU A 326 27.71 -2.02 14.43
CA LEU A 326 27.10 -1.52 13.19
C LEU A 326 27.56 -2.33 11.98
N THR A 327 26.79 -2.32 10.89
CA THR A 327 27.16 -3.05 9.65
C THR A 327 28.48 -2.56 9.06
N ASN A 328 28.82 -1.29 9.26
CA ASN A 328 30.05 -0.70 8.75
C ASN A 328 31.32 -1.22 9.45
N GLU A 329 31.20 -1.83 10.64
CA GLU A 329 32.31 -2.40 11.42
C GLU A 329 32.75 -3.78 10.90
N PHE A 330 31.92 -4.42 10.08
CA PHE A 330 32.18 -5.76 9.56
C PHE A 330 32.35 -5.78 8.06
N GLU A 331 33.15 -6.73 7.63
CA GLU A 331 32.97 -7.39 6.35
C GLU A 331 31.90 -8.47 6.54
N ILE A 332 30.78 -8.33 5.82
CA ILE A 332 29.61 -9.21 5.93
C ILE A 332 29.49 -9.99 4.65
N LEU A 333 29.62 -11.31 4.75
CA LEU A 333 29.24 -12.23 3.69
C LEU A 333 27.80 -12.69 3.96
N LYS A 334 26.95 -12.59 2.94
CA LYS A 334 25.57 -13.09 2.97
C LYS A 334 25.50 -14.43 2.27
N GLU A 335 24.57 -15.28 2.70
CA GLU A 335 24.35 -16.56 2.02
C GLU A 335 23.89 -16.30 0.59
N PRO A 336 24.65 -16.75 -0.42
CA PRO A 336 24.33 -16.49 -1.81
C PRO A 336 23.07 -17.27 -2.21
N VAL A 337 22.19 -16.61 -2.94
CA VAL A 337 20.93 -17.20 -3.43
C VAL A 337 21.12 -17.55 -4.89
N GLU A 338 20.84 -18.80 -5.26
CA GLU A 338 20.97 -19.25 -6.63
C GLU A 338 20.03 -18.43 -7.55
N PRO A 339 20.56 -17.74 -8.57
CA PRO A 339 19.76 -16.96 -9.48
C PRO A 339 18.92 -17.89 -10.36
N THR A 340 17.71 -17.46 -10.67
CA THR A 340 16.77 -18.21 -11.51
C THR A 340 16.26 -17.32 -12.63
N MET A 341 15.78 -17.92 -13.72
CA MET A 341 15.17 -17.13 -14.79
C MET A 341 13.97 -16.30 -14.31
N LYS A 342 13.31 -16.70 -13.22
CA LYS A 342 12.26 -15.90 -12.60
C LYS A 342 12.82 -14.69 -11.85
N SER A 343 13.93 -14.82 -11.13
CA SER A 343 14.53 -13.69 -10.39
C SER A 343 15.10 -12.65 -11.34
N ILE A 344 15.75 -13.06 -12.43
CA ILE A 344 16.29 -12.15 -13.45
C ILE A 344 15.16 -11.40 -14.18
N LYS A 345 14.06 -12.08 -14.55
CA LYS A 345 12.87 -11.41 -15.12
C LYS A 345 12.27 -10.38 -14.17
N GLU A 346 12.25 -10.66 -12.86
CA GLU A 346 11.72 -9.73 -11.87
C GLU A 346 12.66 -8.54 -11.63
N GLU A 347 13.98 -8.76 -11.61
CA GLU A 347 14.99 -7.70 -11.49
C GLU A 347 14.92 -6.72 -12.66
N HIS A 348 14.78 -7.25 -13.88
CA HIS A 348 14.71 -6.45 -15.10
C HIS A 348 13.28 -6.13 -15.56
N ARG A 349 12.27 -6.29 -14.70
CA ARG A 349 10.84 -6.10 -15.01
C ARG A 349 10.44 -4.74 -15.59
N HIS A 350 11.31 -3.74 -15.48
CA HIS A 350 11.09 -2.37 -15.95
C HIS A 350 11.65 -2.11 -17.34
N TYR A 351 12.28 -3.10 -17.97
CA TYR A 351 12.93 -3.02 -19.27
C TYR A 351 12.42 -4.12 -20.19
N GLU A 352 12.30 -3.82 -21.48
CA GLU A 352 11.91 -4.78 -22.51
C GLU A 352 13.17 -5.47 -23.05
N TYR A 353 13.65 -6.49 -22.33
CA TYR A 353 14.72 -7.37 -22.82
C TYR A 353 14.14 -8.58 -23.55
N THR A 354 14.89 -9.05 -24.55
CA THR A 354 14.63 -10.31 -25.24
C THR A 354 14.92 -11.52 -24.34
N GLU A 355 14.42 -12.70 -24.70
CA GLU A 355 14.72 -13.93 -23.94
C GLU A 355 16.22 -14.29 -24.01
N GLU A 356 16.91 -13.91 -25.09
CA GLU A 356 18.34 -14.11 -25.28
C GLU A 356 19.16 -13.22 -24.33
N GLU A 357 18.86 -11.92 -24.26
CA GLU A 357 19.52 -11.00 -23.31
C GLU A 357 19.28 -11.40 -21.85
N LEU A 358 18.06 -11.86 -21.52
CA LEU A 358 17.74 -12.36 -20.19
C LEU A 358 18.48 -13.65 -19.83
N ALA A 359 18.81 -14.48 -20.82
CA ALA A 359 19.64 -15.68 -20.63
C ALA A 359 21.10 -15.29 -20.37
N GLU A 360 21.64 -14.30 -21.08
CA GLU A 360 22.98 -13.76 -20.83
C GLU A 360 23.10 -13.22 -19.39
N PHE A 361 22.12 -12.44 -18.92
CA PHE A 361 22.11 -11.97 -17.52
C PHE A 361 22.00 -13.11 -16.50
N LEU A 362 21.30 -14.20 -16.84
CA LEU A 362 21.23 -15.38 -15.97
C LEU A 362 22.58 -16.09 -15.90
N ASP A 363 23.29 -16.23 -17.02
CA ASP A 363 24.61 -16.84 -17.07
C ASP A 363 25.64 -16.01 -16.27
N GLU A 364 25.66 -14.69 -16.45
CA GLU A 364 26.50 -13.77 -15.65
C GLU A 364 26.19 -13.86 -14.15
N ALA A 365 24.91 -13.91 -13.78
CA ALA A 365 24.49 -14.06 -12.38
C ALA A 365 24.90 -15.43 -11.81
N LEU A 366 24.84 -16.50 -12.60
CA LEU A 366 25.28 -17.84 -12.20
C LEU A 366 26.79 -17.87 -11.96
N GLU A 367 27.58 -17.22 -12.81
CA GLU A 367 29.03 -17.07 -12.60
C GLU A 367 29.31 -16.33 -11.28
N SER A 368 28.70 -15.16 -11.05
CA SER A 368 28.82 -14.43 -9.77
C SER A 368 28.39 -15.27 -8.58
N PHE A 369 27.31 -16.04 -8.70
CA PHE A 369 26.85 -16.95 -7.65
C PHE A 369 27.88 -18.04 -7.32
N THR A 370 28.57 -18.60 -8.33
CA THR A 370 29.61 -19.60 -8.06
C THR A 370 30.79 -19.02 -7.27
N GLU A 371 31.22 -17.80 -7.59
CA GLU A 371 32.29 -17.11 -6.86
C GLU A 371 31.86 -16.77 -5.43
N GLU A 372 30.66 -16.22 -5.24
CA GLU A 372 30.10 -15.89 -3.94
C GLU A 372 29.90 -17.14 -3.07
N LYS A 373 29.47 -18.27 -3.67
CA LYS A 373 29.30 -19.55 -2.99
C LYS A 373 30.63 -20.15 -2.55
N GLU A 374 31.66 -20.08 -3.39
CA GLU A 374 33.00 -20.51 -3.00
C GLU A 374 33.54 -19.66 -1.83
N ALA A 375 33.35 -18.34 -1.88
CA ALA A 375 33.71 -17.43 -0.79
C ALA A 375 32.94 -17.73 0.50
N TRP A 376 31.65 -18.06 0.40
CA TRP A 376 30.79 -18.45 1.52
C TRP A 376 31.21 -19.79 2.13
N ASP A 377 31.47 -20.81 1.31
CA ASP A 377 31.88 -22.14 1.77
C ASP A 377 33.25 -22.09 2.47
N LYS A 378 34.16 -21.23 1.99
CA LYS A 378 35.48 -20.97 2.60
C LYS A 378 35.49 -19.88 3.67
N ALA A 379 34.33 -19.31 4.04
CA ALA A 379 34.27 -18.14 4.92
C ALA A 379 34.92 -18.40 6.29
N VAL A 380 34.71 -19.60 6.87
CA VAL A 380 35.31 -19.97 8.16
C VAL A 380 36.84 -20.08 8.06
N GLU A 381 37.35 -20.63 6.94
CA GLU A 381 38.79 -20.74 6.68
C GLU A 381 39.43 -19.36 6.48
N ASN A 382 38.68 -18.41 5.92
CA ASN A 382 39.08 -17.03 5.69
C ASN A 382 38.93 -16.11 6.92
N GLY A 383 38.61 -16.69 8.09
CA GLY A 383 38.54 -15.99 9.38
C GLY A 383 37.23 -15.26 9.64
N PHE A 384 36.13 -15.68 9.02
CA PHE A 384 34.79 -15.17 9.36
C PHE A 384 34.12 -16.01 10.46
N GLU A 385 33.35 -15.33 11.31
CA GLU A 385 32.53 -15.93 12.36
C GLU A 385 31.05 -16.01 11.93
N LYS A 386 30.32 -17.01 12.43
CA LYS A 386 28.87 -17.11 12.17
C LYS A 386 28.10 -16.03 12.91
N GLY A 387 27.22 -15.35 12.20
CA GLY A 387 26.34 -14.32 12.75
C GLY A 387 24.94 -14.35 12.16
N ILE A 388 24.10 -13.45 12.66
CA ILE A 388 22.75 -13.20 12.18
C ILE A 388 22.64 -11.71 11.85
N LEU A 389 22.28 -11.41 10.61
CA LEU A 389 21.88 -10.07 10.18
C LEU A 389 20.41 -9.87 10.57
N LEU A 390 20.09 -8.75 11.22
CA LEU A 390 18.73 -8.37 11.58
C LEU A 390 18.31 -7.11 10.84
N GLU A 391 17.29 -7.21 10.00
CA GLU A 391 16.64 -6.04 9.41
C GLU A 391 15.83 -5.31 10.49
N THR A 392 16.17 -4.06 10.79
CA THR A 392 15.54 -3.32 11.91
C THR A 392 14.10 -2.91 11.62
N ASP A 393 13.70 -2.92 10.35
CA ASP A 393 12.36 -2.55 9.91
C ASP A 393 11.38 -3.71 9.99
N THR A 394 11.77 -4.89 9.51
CA THR A 394 10.90 -6.06 9.38
C THR A 394 11.15 -7.11 10.47
N TYR A 395 12.29 -7.03 11.15
CA TYR A 395 12.87 -8.08 12.01
C TYR A 395 13.10 -9.40 11.30
N LEU A 396 13.20 -9.37 9.96
CA LEU A 396 13.69 -10.51 9.22
C LEU A 396 15.16 -10.76 9.56
N THR A 397 15.51 -12.03 9.64
CA THR A 397 16.87 -12.44 9.98
C THR A 397 17.47 -13.24 8.83
N GLN A 398 18.73 -12.99 8.54
CA GLN A 398 19.51 -13.77 7.57
C GLN A 398 20.76 -14.31 8.25
N SER A 399 21.12 -15.57 7.97
CA SER A 399 22.40 -16.13 8.39
C SER A 399 23.53 -15.44 7.61
N ILE A 400 24.56 -15.01 8.31
CA ILE A 400 25.71 -14.32 7.71
C ILE A 400 27.02 -14.82 8.29
N PHE A 401 28.10 -14.56 7.57
CA PHE A 401 29.46 -14.66 8.07
C PHE A 401 30.01 -13.24 8.26
N VAL A 402 30.61 -12.96 9.42
CA VAL A 402 31.13 -11.64 9.77
C VAL A 402 32.60 -11.70 10.14
N LYS A 403 33.36 -10.74 9.64
CA LYS A 403 34.75 -10.52 10.01
C LYS A 403 34.93 -9.06 10.38
N VAL A 404 35.56 -8.79 11.52
CA VAL A 404 35.85 -7.41 11.93
C VAL A 404 36.80 -6.82 10.90
N ARG A 405 36.48 -5.64 10.34
CA ARG A 405 37.41 -4.95 9.46
C ARG A 405 38.64 -4.55 10.26
N GLU A 406 39.82 -4.95 9.82
CA GLU A 406 41.06 -4.39 10.34
C GLU A 406 41.08 -2.91 9.94
N GLU A 407 40.92 -2.03 10.93
CA GLU A 407 41.12 -0.60 10.72
C GLU A 407 42.55 -0.38 10.22
N THR A 408 42.70 0.08 8.98
CA THR A 408 43.94 0.73 8.57
C THR A 408 44.10 1.93 9.48
N ASN A 409 45.10 1.82 10.35
CA ASN A 409 45.49 2.77 11.38
C ASN A 409 45.20 4.23 11.00
N ASN A 410 44.15 4.77 11.59
CA ASN A 410 44.24 6.03 12.30
C ASN A 410 43.57 5.87 13.67
N GLY A 411 44.27 5.11 14.53
CA GLY A 411 44.29 5.35 15.97
C GLY A 411 43.18 4.72 16.81
N SER A 412 43.38 3.47 17.23
CA SER A 412 43.38 3.02 18.64
C SER A 412 42.89 1.58 18.79
N SER A 413 43.83 0.69 19.12
CA SER A 413 43.62 -0.71 19.51
C SER A 413 42.47 -0.96 20.49
N GLY A 414 41.60 -1.92 20.15
CA GLY A 414 41.31 -3.14 20.93
C GLY A 414 40.76 -3.03 22.36
N ALA A 415 40.50 -1.84 22.88
CA ALA A 415 39.83 -1.65 24.15
C ALA A 415 38.55 -0.86 23.91
N LYS A 416 37.47 -1.15 24.67
CA LYS A 416 36.24 -0.34 24.66
C LYS A 416 36.63 1.13 24.57
N SER A 417 36.11 1.85 23.56
CA SER A 417 36.47 3.26 23.37
C SER A 417 36.34 3.97 24.71
N LEU A 418 37.24 4.91 24.98
CA LEU A 418 37.30 5.64 26.25
C LEU A 418 35.91 6.11 26.70
N GLU A 419 35.04 6.47 25.76
CA GLU A 419 33.66 6.89 25.95
C GLU A 419 32.76 5.82 26.61
N LYS A 420 32.95 4.53 26.28
CA LYS A 420 32.11 3.40 26.75
C LYS A 420 32.54 2.79 28.09
N ARG A 421 33.74 3.08 28.62
CA ARG A 421 34.20 2.58 29.95
C ARG A 421 33.54 3.32 31.13
N LYS A 422 33.32 2.69 32.29
CA LYS A 422 32.84 3.44 33.48
C LYS A 422 33.97 4.34 34.03
N MET A 423 33.64 5.48 34.64
CA MET A 423 34.66 6.40 35.21
C MET A 423 35.61 5.71 36.20
N ALA A 424 35.10 4.74 36.96
CA ALA A 424 35.86 3.96 37.92
C ALA A 424 36.86 2.96 37.28
N GLU A 425 36.71 2.69 35.97
CA GLU A 425 37.56 1.77 35.19
C GLU A 425 38.60 2.51 34.35
N CYS A 426 38.66 3.85 34.44
CA CYS A 426 39.57 4.72 33.69
C CYS A 426 40.72 5.23 34.58
N SER A 427 41.93 5.36 34.01
CA SER A 427 43.04 6.05 34.69
C SER A 427 42.71 7.53 34.97
N PRO A 428 43.38 8.21 35.91
CA PRO A 428 43.15 9.64 36.15
C PRO A 428 43.29 10.52 34.89
N GLU A 429 44.21 10.19 33.99
CA GLU A 429 44.42 10.88 32.71
C GLU A 429 43.26 10.60 31.73
N GLU A 430 42.80 9.35 31.65
CA GLU A 430 41.64 8.94 30.86
C GLU A 430 40.33 9.58 31.37
N GLN A 431 40.20 9.76 32.69
CA GLN A 431 39.07 10.45 33.31
C GLN A 431 39.03 11.93 32.94
N ILE A 432 40.18 12.61 32.92
CA ILE A 432 40.31 14.00 32.48
C ILE A 432 39.86 14.15 31.02
N ILE A 433 40.31 13.26 30.13
CA ILE A 433 39.90 13.25 28.72
C ILE A 433 38.37 13.07 28.62
N LYS A 434 37.78 12.09 29.33
CA LYS A 434 36.31 11.90 29.33
C LYS A 434 35.54 13.12 29.84
N ILE A 435 36.04 13.80 30.87
CA ILE A 435 35.41 15.00 31.42
C ILE A 435 35.45 16.12 30.38
N HIS A 436 36.60 16.35 29.74
CA HIS A 436 36.72 17.33 28.65
C HIS A 436 35.82 17.00 27.46
N THR A 437 35.74 15.72 27.04
CA THR A 437 34.85 15.30 25.95
C THR A 437 33.38 15.51 26.31
N ARG A 438 32.96 15.19 27.55
CA ARG A 438 31.59 15.43 28.03
C ARG A 438 31.25 16.91 28.08
N GLU A 439 32.18 17.75 28.53
CA GLU A 439 32.02 19.19 28.57
C GLU A 439 31.93 19.78 27.16
N LEU A 440 32.77 19.33 26.23
CA LEU A 440 32.69 19.70 24.82
C LEU A 440 31.33 19.32 24.23
N ARG A 441 30.83 18.12 24.54
CA ARG A 441 29.51 17.65 24.08
C ARG A 441 28.36 18.47 24.66
N LYS A 442 28.42 18.83 25.94
CA LYS A 442 27.43 19.72 26.57
C LYS A 442 27.42 21.09 25.92
N LYS A 443 28.59 21.70 25.70
CA LYS A 443 28.71 22.96 24.97
C LYS A 443 28.13 22.87 23.56
N GLN A 444 28.34 21.78 22.84
CA GLN A 444 27.71 21.56 21.53
C GLN A 444 26.17 21.50 21.62
N ILE A 445 25.62 20.80 22.61
CA ILE A 445 24.16 20.70 22.82
C ILE A 445 23.58 22.08 23.17
N GLU A 446 24.22 22.79 24.09
CA GLU A 446 23.82 24.15 24.47
C GLU A 446 23.87 25.11 23.28
N ASN A 447 24.96 25.08 22.49
CA ASN A 447 25.09 25.87 21.27
C ASN A 447 23.99 25.52 20.25
N ASN A 448 23.65 24.24 20.09
CA ASN A 448 22.56 23.82 19.18
C ASN A 448 21.19 24.29 19.67
N HIS A 449 20.92 24.24 20.98
CA HIS A 449 19.69 24.77 21.57
C HIS A 449 19.59 26.29 21.39
N GLN A 450 20.66 27.02 21.69
CA GLN A 450 20.74 28.47 21.45
C GLN A 450 20.52 28.79 19.97
N PHE A 451 21.16 28.05 19.07
CA PHE A 451 20.99 28.24 17.63
C PHE A 451 19.54 28.00 17.18
N LYS A 452 18.87 26.98 17.72
CA LYS A 452 17.46 26.72 17.44
C LYS A 452 16.57 27.90 17.87
N GLU A 453 16.75 28.40 19.10
CA GLU A 453 15.98 29.56 19.59
C GLU A 453 16.21 30.80 18.72
N VAL A 454 17.44 31.04 18.26
CA VAL A 454 17.76 32.14 17.34
C VAL A 454 17.06 31.96 15.99
N VAL A 455 17.06 30.74 15.43
CA VAL A 455 16.39 30.43 14.15
C VAL A 455 14.88 30.63 14.26
N ASP A 456 14.26 30.13 15.33
CA ASP A 456 12.83 30.26 15.55
C ASP A 456 12.45 31.73 15.74
N MET A 457 13.22 32.49 16.52
CA MET A 457 13.05 33.95 16.64
C MET A 457 13.16 34.67 15.29
N ILE A 458 14.18 34.38 14.47
CA ILE A 458 14.34 35.04 13.15
C ILE A 458 13.16 34.73 12.23
N ARG A 459 12.64 33.50 12.25
CA ARG A 459 11.48 33.08 11.42
C ARG A 459 10.19 33.83 11.75
N GLU A 460 10.07 34.33 12.97
CA GLU A 460 8.94 35.17 13.40
C GLU A 460 9.11 36.65 13.04
N THR A 461 10.29 37.06 12.56
CA THR A 461 10.55 38.44 12.12
C THR A 461 10.23 38.65 10.64
N ASP A 462 10.15 39.92 10.23
CA ASP A 462 9.96 40.33 8.84
C ASP A 462 11.25 40.26 7.98
N TYR A 463 12.24 39.48 8.41
CA TYR A 463 13.56 39.40 7.76
C TYR A 463 13.47 39.02 6.27
N ILE A 464 12.52 38.14 5.90
CA ILE A 464 12.31 37.70 4.51
C ILE A 464 11.84 38.84 3.58
N ASN A 465 11.20 39.87 4.12
CA ASN A 465 10.63 40.98 3.33
C ASN A 465 11.59 42.18 3.20
N ARG A 466 12.87 42.03 3.58
CA ARG A 466 13.88 43.06 3.40
C ARG A 466 14.15 43.31 1.92
N ASP A 467 14.09 44.57 1.51
CA ASP A 467 14.27 45.05 0.13
C ASP A 467 15.74 45.36 -0.23
N LYS A 468 16.69 45.05 0.67
CA LYS A 468 18.12 45.32 0.49
C LYS A 468 18.83 44.14 -0.20
N PRO A 469 19.86 44.40 -1.02
CA PRO A 469 20.72 43.35 -1.57
C PRO A 469 21.36 42.51 -0.45
N LEU A 470 21.60 41.22 -0.73
CA LEU A 470 22.29 40.32 0.19
C LEU A 470 23.68 40.88 0.56
N THR A 471 23.93 40.94 1.86
CA THR A 471 25.23 41.24 2.44
C THR A 471 26.23 40.11 2.15
N THR A 472 27.52 40.40 2.30
CA THR A 472 28.57 39.39 2.16
C THR A 472 28.36 38.23 3.13
N ASP A 473 27.87 38.50 4.34
CA ASP A 473 27.64 37.48 5.36
C ASP A 473 26.47 36.57 4.99
N GLU A 474 25.38 37.14 4.46
CA GLU A 474 24.26 36.37 3.94
C GLU A 474 24.67 35.51 2.74
N MET A 475 25.48 36.08 1.81
CA MET A 475 26.03 35.34 0.67
C MET A 475 26.98 34.21 1.10
N VAL A 476 27.81 34.41 2.12
CA VAL A 476 28.68 33.37 2.68
C VAL A 476 27.84 32.25 3.31
N ALA A 477 26.86 32.60 4.13
CA ALA A 477 26.00 31.64 4.82
C ALA A 477 25.21 30.78 3.82
N ILE A 478 24.59 31.40 2.81
CA ILE A 478 23.86 30.66 1.78
C ILE A 478 24.81 29.84 0.90
N SER A 479 26.04 30.32 0.62
CA SER A 479 27.04 29.55 -0.12
C SER A 479 27.40 28.24 0.56
N ILE A 480 27.68 28.28 1.87
CA ILE A 480 28.02 27.07 2.64
C ILE A 480 26.81 26.14 2.69
N SER A 481 25.62 26.66 3.00
CA SER A 481 24.40 25.86 3.06
C SER A 481 24.06 25.18 1.74
N LEU A 482 24.15 25.91 0.62
CA LEU A 482 23.91 25.36 -0.71
C LEU A 482 24.95 24.30 -1.07
N PHE A 483 26.22 24.52 -0.75
CA PHE A 483 27.30 23.57 -1.01
C PHE A 483 27.14 22.27 -0.22
N GLU A 484 26.92 22.35 1.09
CA GLU A 484 26.84 21.17 1.96
C GLU A 484 25.53 20.38 1.76
N ASN A 485 24.41 21.07 1.56
CA ASN A 485 23.09 20.41 1.53
C ASN A 485 22.62 20.00 0.13
N ASN A 486 23.15 20.61 -0.95
CA ASN A 486 22.62 20.41 -2.30
C ASN A 486 23.64 19.86 -3.31
N ILE A 487 24.92 19.75 -2.94
CA ILE A 487 25.96 19.24 -3.84
C ILE A 487 26.51 17.93 -3.28
N GLY A 488 26.33 16.84 -4.03
CA GLY A 488 26.86 15.53 -3.66
C GLY A 488 28.39 15.48 -3.67
N TYR A 489 28.95 14.58 -2.87
CA TYR A 489 30.39 14.42 -2.63
C TYR A 489 31.27 14.46 -3.90
N TYR A 490 30.90 13.72 -4.94
CA TYR A 490 31.69 13.69 -6.19
C TYR A 490 31.70 15.04 -6.90
N SER A 491 30.55 15.72 -6.99
CA SER A 491 30.45 17.04 -7.60
C SER A 491 31.16 18.13 -6.79
N GLN A 492 31.21 18.00 -5.46
CA GLN A 492 32.01 18.88 -4.62
C GLN A 492 33.49 18.77 -4.98
N ARG A 493 34.03 17.54 -5.11
CA ARG A 493 35.43 17.33 -5.48
C ARG A 493 35.74 17.79 -6.90
N GLU A 494 34.89 17.46 -7.87
CA GLU A 494 35.16 17.73 -9.28
C GLU A 494 35.03 19.23 -9.63
N HIS A 495 34.00 19.90 -9.10
CA HIS A 495 33.67 21.26 -9.53
C HIS A 495 34.01 22.33 -8.50
N PHE A 496 34.24 21.97 -7.24
CA PHE A 496 34.40 22.88 -6.12
C PHE A 496 35.55 22.44 -5.20
N GLU A 497 36.61 21.89 -5.77
CA GLU A 497 37.82 21.55 -5.03
C GLU A 497 38.33 22.75 -4.22
N GLY A 498 38.60 22.53 -2.93
CA GLY A 498 39.08 23.56 -2.03
C GLY A 498 38.07 24.66 -1.67
N PHE A 499 36.76 24.44 -1.88
CA PHE A 499 35.73 25.46 -1.64
C PHE A 499 35.75 26.03 -0.22
N ILE A 500 35.59 25.19 0.81
CA ILE A 500 35.79 25.59 2.23
C ILE A 500 37.26 25.42 2.65
N GLY A 501 37.97 24.49 1.99
CA GLY A 501 39.31 24.04 2.37
C GLY A 501 39.27 22.97 3.46
N GLU A 502 40.21 22.02 3.42
CA GLU A 502 40.38 21.01 4.48
C GLU A 502 41.67 21.34 5.25
N ASP A 503 41.53 21.74 6.52
CA ASP A 503 42.65 21.92 7.43
C ASP A 503 42.29 21.26 8.76
N SER A 504 42.88 20.10 9.03
CA SER A 504 42.60 19.30 10.23
C SER A 504 42.99 19.99 11.54
N LYS A 505 43.63 21.16 11.48
CA LYS A 505 44.03 21.97 12.63
C LYS A 505 43.05 23.10 12.98
N LEU A 506 42.08 23.40 12.13
CA LEU A 506 41.10 24.48 12.35
C LEU A 506 39.77 23.92 12.86
N SER A 507 39.16 24.62 13.82
CA SER A 507 37.77 24.41 14.24
C SER A 507 36.78 24.79 13.13
N ARG A 508 35.53 24.33 13.23
CA ARG A 508 34.48 24.65 12.24
C ARG A 508 34.21 26.15 12.18
N GLU A 509 34.22 26.82 13.34
CA GLU A 509 34.08 28.27 13.44
C GLU A 509 35.22 29.00 12.72
N GLU A 510 36.45 28.53 12.87
CA GLU A 510 37.63 29.09 12.20
C GLU A 510 37.62 28.82 10.68
N LEU A 511 37.12 27.67 10.23
CA LEU A 511 36.94 27.37 8.80
C LEU A 511 35.91 28.31 8.18
N VAL A 512 34.76 28.53 8.83
CA VAL A 512 33.74 29.47 8.36
C VAL A 512 34.30 30.90 8.33
N ALA A 513 35.05 31.30 9.36
CA ALA A 513 35.69 32.61 9.40
C ALA A 513 36.72 32.79 8.28
N ARG A 514 37.54 31.76 8.01
CA ARG A 514 38.53 31.75 6.93
C ARG A 514 37.86 31.80 5.55
N PHE A 515 36.78 31.04 5.36
CA PHE A 515 36.00 31.08 4.13
C PHE A 515 35.39 32.48 3.92
N LYS A 516 34.82 33.08 4.97
CA LYS A 516 34.32 34.47 4.94
C LYS A 516 35.42 35.47 4.56
N GLN A 517 36.61 35.36 5.12
CA GLN A 517 37.74 36.26 4.79
C GLN A 517 38.18 36.13 3.33
N ASN A 518 38.09 34.93 2.75
CA ASN A 518 38.51 34.65 1.37
C ASN A 518 37.34 34.62 0.37
N PHE A 519 36.14 35.04 0.79
CA PHE A 519 34.94 34.91 0.00
C PHE A 519 34.99 35.80 -1.25
N LYS A 520 34.64 35.21 -2.40
CA LYS A 520 34.58 35.86 -3.70
C LYS A 520 33.19 35.69 -4.29
N LYS A 521 32.59 36.77 -4.81
CA LYS A 521 31.24 36.72 -5.39
C LYS A 521 31.17 35.76 -6.59
N GLU A 522 32.27 35.61 -7.32
CA GLU A 522 32.42 34.67 -8.42
C GLU A 522 32.19 33.22 -7.99
N THR A 523 32.63 32.87 -6.78
CA THR A 523 32.44 31.55 -6.18
C THR A 523 30.96 31.28 -5.90
N PHE A 524 30.24 32.28 -5.39
CA PHE A 524 28.79 32.21 -5.21
C PHE A 524 28.05 32.10 -6.56
N TYR A 525 28.43 32.88 -7.57
CA TYR A 525 27.82 32.79 -8.90
C TYR A 525 28.05 31.43 -9.57
N LYS A 526 29.25 30.85 -9.39
CA LYS A 526 29.56 29.50 -9.89
C LYS A 526 28.66 28.45 -9.21
N LEU A 527 28.46 28.56 -7.90
CA LEU A 527 27.59 27.68 -7.12
C LEU A 527 26.14 27.72 -7.63
N ILE A 528 25.58 28.93 -7.80
CA ILE A 528 24.21 29.10 -8.32
C ILE A 528 24.06 28.55 -9.74
N ARG A 529 25.03 28.81 -10.63
CA ARG A 529 25.00 28.26 -12.01
C ARG A 529 25.06 26.73 -12.02
N PHE A 530 25.83 26.13 -11.12
CA PHE A 530 25.88 24.67 -10.98
C PHE A 530 24.55 24.08 -10.50
N LEU A 531 23.90 24.72 -9.53
CA LEU A 531 22.58 24.27 -9.07
C LEU A 531 21.51 24.44 -10.15
N LEU A 532 21.55 25.54 -10.91
CA LEU A 532 20.63 25.80 -12.02
C LEU A 532 20.63 24.67 -13.06
N THR A 533 21.79 24.07 -13.37
CA THR A 533 21.86 22.96 -14.35
C THR A 533 21.41 21.61 -13.78
N ARG A 534 21.41 21.45 -12.45
CA ARG A 534 21.05 20.19 -11.77
C ARG A 534 19.57 20.12 -11.39
N GLN A 535 18.88 21.26 -11.30
CA GLN A 535 17.45 21.32 -10.97
C GLN A 535 16.52 20.95 -12.14
N VAL A 536 17.06 20.76 -13.34
CA VAL A 536 16.30 20.35 -14.54
C VAL A 536 16.08 18.84 -14.49
N HIS A 537 14.81 18.41 -14.53
CA HIS A 537 14.45 16.99 -14.52
C HIS A 537 14.13 16.49 -15.94
N LEU A 538 14.64 15.30 -16.28
CA LEU A 538 14.62 14.72 -17.63
C LEU A 538 13.65 13.53 -17.80
N GLY A 539 12.74 13.29 -16.85
CA GLY A 539 11.85 12.13 -16.84
C GLY A 539 10.44 12.40 -17.39
N GLU A 540 9.81 11.36 -17.97
CA GLU A 540 8.53 11.45 -18.71
C GLU A 540 7.27 11.62 -17.83
N SER A 541 7.36 11.45 -16.51
CA SER A 541 6.18 11.30 -15.63
C SER A 541 5.92 12.43 -14.62
N ASN A 542 6.56 13.61 -14.72
CA ASN A 542 6.34 14.69 -13.73
C ASN A 542 5.84 15.98 -14.37
N HIS A 543 4.52 16.16 -14.41
CA HIS A 543 3.84 17.39 -14.86
C HIS A 543 4.15 18.63 -13.98
N THR A 544 4.82 18.45 -12.83
CA THR A 544 5.08 19.50 -11.84
C THR A 544 6.31 20.37 -12.14
N ASN A 545 7.22 19.94 -13.04
CA ASN A 545 8.49 20.63 -13.30
C ASN A 545 8.54 21.37 -14.66
N ASP A 546 7.40 21.53 -15.34
CA ASP A 546 7.34 22.19 -16.65
C ASP A 546 7.86 23.65 -16.57
N LEU A 547 7.48 24.40 -15.53
CA LEU A 547 7.94 25.79 -15.34
C LEU A 547 9.46 25.89 -15.10
N THR A 548 10.04 24.98 -14.32
CA THR A 548 11.48 24.94 -14.04
C THR A 548 12.27 24.67 -15.32
N ASN A 549 11.82 23.68 -16.10
CA ASN A 549 12.46 23.30 -17.35
C ASN A 549 12.33 24.41 -18.40
N GLN A 550 11.17 25.05 -18.52
CA GLN A 550 10.95 26.20 -19.40
C GLN A 550 11.81 27.40 -19.00
N SER A 551 11.87 27.72 -17.71
CA SER A 551 12.70 28.82 -17.21
C SER A 551 14.19 28.58 -17.50
N PHE A 552 14.68 27.36 -17.27
CA PHE A 552 16.05 26.98 -17.61
C PHE A 552 16.29 27.12 -19.12
N TYR A 553 15.37 26.62 -19.94
CA TYR A 553 15.47 26.68 -21.39
C TYR A 553 15.58 28.12 -21.90
N VAL A 554 14.69 29.00 -21.45
CA VAL A 554 14.71 30.44 -21.79
C VAL A 554 16.01 31.10 -21.33
N ALA A 555 16.49 30.78 -20.13
CA ALA A 555 17.75 31.30 -19.64
C ALA A 555 18.95 30.81 -20.47
N MET A 556 18.95 29.56 -20.95
CA MET A 556 20.04 29.02 -21.75
C MET A 556 20.00 29.48 -23.21
N LEU A 557 18.84 29.82 -23.76
CA LEU A 557 18.70 30.36 -25.12
C LEU A 557 19.57 31.61 -25.35
N SER A 558 19.71 32.49 -24.35
CA SER A 558 20.56 33.68 -24.49
C SER A 558 22.04 33.35 -24.64
N PHE A 559 22.49 32.18 -24.16
CA PHE A 559 23.90 31.77 -24.19
C PHE A 559 24.21 30.76 -25.29
N TYR A 560 23.27 29.85 -25.60
CA TYR A 560 23.50 28.68 -26.45
C TYR A 560 22.56 28.57 -27.65
N LYS A 561 21.95 29.68 -28.08
CA LYS A 561 20.97 29.75 -29.18
C LYS A 561 21.26 28.82 -30.35
N LYS A 562 22.46 28.91 -30.96
CA LYS A 562 22.83 28.10 -32.13
C LYS A 562 22.84 26.59 -31.86
N LYS A 563 23.35 26.17 -30.70
CA LYS A 563 23.41 24.74 -30.32
C LYS A 563 22.02 24.20 -30.01
N ILE A 564 21.20 25.01 -29.33
CA ILE A 564 19.83 24.66 -29.00
C ILE A 564 18.98 24.52 -30.28
N SER A 565 19.08 25.47 -31.22
CA SER A 565 18.35 25.40 -32.50
C SER A 565 18.69 24.15 -33.32
N ALA A 566 19.96 23.72 -33.35
CA ALA A 566 20.35 22.48 -34.02
C ALA A 566 19.71 21.23 -33.38
N ILE A 567 19.56 21.22 -32.04
CA ILE A 567 18.86 20.15 -31.33
C ILE A 567 17.36 20.19 -31.68
N GLU A 568 16.74 21.38 -31.64
CA GLU A 568 15.31 21.54 -31.99
C GLU A 568 14.99 21.05 -33.41
N GLU A 569 15.83 21.37 -34.40
CA GLU A 569 15.67 20.93 -35.78
C GLU A 569 15.66 19.39 -35.90
N THR A 570 16.54 18.70 -35.16
CA THR A 570 16.61 17.22 -35.14
C THR A 570 15.30 16.59 -34.64
N TYR A 571 14.69 17.18 -33.62
CA TYR A 571 13.41 16.69 -33.07
C TYR A 571 12.19 17.15 -33.88
N ALA A 572 12.28 18.27 -34.60
CA ALA A 572 11.19 18.78 -35.44
C ALA A 572 10.83 17.80 -36.57
N GLU A 573 11.83 17.20 -37.23
CA GLU A 573 11.58 16.21 -38.29
C GLU A 573 10.87 14.95 -37.76
N SER A 574 11.32 14.44 -36.62
CA SER A 574 10.70 13.28 -35.95
C SER A 574 9.27 13.59 -35.49
N ARG A 575 9.04 14.81 -34.99
CA ARG A 575 7.71 15.29 -34.59
C ARG A 575 6.76 15.38 -35.77
N GLN A 576 7.18 15.97 -36.89
CA GLN A 576 6.37 16.08 -38.11
C GLN A 576 5.95 14.70 -38.64
N LYS A 577 6.89 13.74 -38.71
CA LYS A 577 6.59 12.36 -39.11
C LYS A 577 5.59 11.69 -38.17
N ARG A 578 5.72 11.89 -36.85
CA ARG A 578 4.77 11.35 -35.86
C ARG A 578 3.39 11.96 -35.99
N GLU A 579 3.28 13.28 -36.14
CA GLU A 579 2.01 13.99 -36.29
C GLU A 579 1.27 13.57 -37.57
N ALA A 580 1.98 13.34 -38.68
CA ALA A 580 1.40 12.82 -39.91
C ALA A 580 0.76 11.43 -39.69
N ARG A 581 1.47 10.49 -39.04
CA ARG A 581 0.95 9.15 -38.72
C ARG A 581 -0.27 9.20 -37.79
N ILE A 582 -0.25 10.09 -36.80
CA ILE A 582 -1.38 10.26 -35.87
C ILE A 582 -2.61 10.78 -36.62
N LYS A 583 -2.45 11.79 -37.49
CA LYS A 583 -3.55 12.31 -38.32
C LYS A 583 -4.16 11.23 -39.21
N GLU A 584 -3.33 10.42 -39.87
CA GLU A 584 -3.82 9.28 -40.68
C GLU A 584 -4.61 8.28 -39.83
N ARG A 585 -4.12 7.95 -38.63
CA ARG A 585 -4.78 7.01 -37.72
C ARG A 585 -6.10 7.56 -37.17
N ILE A 586 -6.17 8.86 -36.88
CA ILE A 586 -7.41 9.54 -36.49
C ILE A 586 -8.43 9.46 -37.62
N ILE A 587 -8.04 9.74 -38.87
CA ILE A 587 -8.95 9.65 -40.03
C ILE A 587 -9.51 8.23 -40.19
N VAL A 588 -8.69 7.20 -39.97
CA VAL A 588 -9.14 5.79 -40.01
C VAL A 588 -10.15 5.52 -38.89
N LEU A 589 -9.87 5.96 -37.66
CA LEU A 589 -10.75 5.76 -36.51
C LEU A 589 -12.06 6.55 -36.65
N GLU A 590 -12.04 7.77 -37.19
CA GLU A 590 -13.24 8.56 -37.47
C GLU A 590 -14.13 7.89 -38.53
N ARG A 591 -13.53 7.24 -39.54
CA ARG A 591 -14.28 6.44 -40.53
C ARG A 591 -14.90 5.19 -39.90
N GLN A 592 -14.17 4.53 -39.00
CA GLN A 592 -14.69 3.37 -38.27
C GLN A 592 -15.82 3.77 -37.30
N ALA A 593 -15.70 4.92 -36.64
CA ALA A 593 -16.74 5.45 -35.77
C ALA A 593 -18.02 5.78 -36.54
N LYS A 594 -17.92 6.43 -37.72
CA LYS A 594 -19.08 6.69 -38.59
C LYS A 594 -19.75 5.42 -39.09
N ALA A 595 -18.99 4.38 -39.43
CA ALA A 595 -19.53 3.09 -39.87
C ALA A 595 -20.18 2.26 -38.74
N ILE A 596 -20.11 2.71 -37.48
CA ILE A 596 -20.81 2.12 -36.33
C ILE A 596 -22.11 2.90 -36.02
N GLU A 597 -22.23 4.14 -36.51
CA GLU A 597 -23.43 4.99 -36.36
C GLU A 597 -24.45 4.80 -37.51
N ASP A 598 -23.99 4.34 -38.68
CA ASP A 598 -24.82 3.84 -39.81
C ASP A 598 -25.17 2.35 -39.64
#